data_AF-A0A0E9M109-F1
#
_entry.id   AF-A0A0E9M109-F1
#
_cell.length_a   1.000
_cell.length_b   1.000
_cell.length_c   1.000
_cell.angle_alpha   90.00
_cell.angle_beta   90.00
_cell.angle_gamma   90.00
#
_symmetry.space_group_name_H-M   'P 1'
#
loop_
_entity.id
_entity.type
_entity.pdbx_description
1 polymer ?
#
loop_
_entity_poly.entity_id
_entity_poly.type
_entity_poly.pdbx_seq_one_letter_code
_entity_poly.pdbx_strand_id
1 'polypeptide(L)' 'MISYPLYLSAYAYGNIIEFQLEDHLSSRNFAHETDRIYQLGRLTPNHWMQQAVGSNMDIQPMLQAGREALKTVL' A
#
# COMPACT_ATOMS: atom_id res chain seq x y z
N MET A 1 10.32 25.98 -3.82
CA MET A 1 10.18 25.50 -2.44
C MET A 1 9.97 23.99 -2.45
N ILE A 2 11.03 23.21 -2.31
CA ILE A 2 10.93 21.87 -1.71
C ILE A 2 11.42 22.08 -0.29
N SER A 3 10.51 22.36 0.65
CA SER A 3 10.90 22.63 2.04
C SER A 3 11.41 21.37 2.76
N TYR A 4 11.13 20.18 2.19
CA TYR A 4 11.52 18.88 2.72
C TYR A 4 11.89 17.93 1.57
N PRO A 5 13.19 17.65 1.33
CA PRO A 5 13.65 16.83 0.20
C PRO A 5 13.11 15.40 0.19
N LEU A 6 12.56 14.91 1.31
CA LEU A 6 12.00 13.56 1.45
C LEU A 6 10.45 13.51 1.39
N TYR A 7 9.77 14.65 1.33
CA TYR A 7 8.30 14.65 1.32
C TYR A 7 7.75 14.07 0.01
N LEU A 8 8.35 14.44 -1.12
CA LEU A 8 7.88 13.99 -2.43
C LEU A 8 8.09 12.49 -2.66
N SER A 9 9.22 11.94 -2.21
CA SER A 9 9.46 10.50 -2.33
C SER A 9 8.51 9.66 -1.47
N ALA A 10 8.04 10.19 -0.34
CA ALA A 10 7.06 9.52 0.51
C ALA A 10 5.72 9.24 -0.21
N TYR A 11 5.31 10.06 -1.19
CA TYR A 11 4.11 9.81 -1.99
C TYR A 11 4.23 8.55 -2.86
N ALA A 12 5.41 8.32 -3.45
CA ALA A 12 5.63 7.12 -4.25
C ALA A 12 5.46 5.85 -3.41
N TYR A 13 5.99 5.85 -2.18
CA TYR A 13 5.78 4.77 -1.22
C TYR A 13 4.31 4.66 -0.80
N GLY A 14 3.65 5.79 -0.55
CA GLY A 14 2.22 5.84 -0.20
C GLY A 14 1.36 5.13 -1.24
N ASN A 15 1.53 5.44 -2.53
CA ASN A 15 0.80 4.80 -3.61
C ASN A 15 1.06 3.28 -3.67
N ILE A 16 2.33 2.84 -3.55
CA ILE A 16 2.66 1.41 -3.55
C ILE A 16 1.96 0.67 -2.39
N ILE A 17 2.03 1.24 -1.20
CA ILE A 17 1.39 0.69 0.01
C ILE A 17 -0.14 0.65 -0.16
N GLU A 18 -0.75 1.71 -0.69
CA GLU A 18 -2.19 1.82 -0.91
C GLU A 18 -2.72 0.66 -1.76
N PHE A 19 -2.15 0.45 -2.96
CA PHE A 19 -2.59 -0.63 -3.86
C PHE A 19 -2.37 -2.02 -3.25
N GLN A 20 -1.28 -2.22 -2.51
CA GLN A 20 -1.01 -3.52 -1.87
C GLN A 20 -1.96 -3.79 -0.69
N LEU A 21 -2.35 -2.76 0.07
CA LEU A 21 -3.37 -2.89 1.11
C LEU A 21 -4.75 -3.13 0.52
N GLU A 22 -5.12 -2.43 -0.54
CA GLU A 22 -6.41 -2.61 -1.21
C GLU A 22 -6.57 -4.06 -1.69
N ASP A 23 -5.56 -4.60 -2.37
CA ASP A 23 -5.55 -6.00 -2.83
C ASP A 23 -5.69 -6.97 -1.64
N HIS A 24 -4.93 -6.76 -0.56
CA HIS A 24 -5.00 -7.58 0.65
C HIS A 24 -6.36 -7.51 1.36
N LEU A 25 -6.98 -6.33 1.41
CA LEU A 25 -8.25 -6.08 2.09
C LEU A 25 -9.46 -6.56 1.28
N SER A 26 -9.34 -6.66 -0.04
CA SER A 26 -10.43 -7.04 -0.96
C SER A 26 -11.16 -8.34 -0.59
N SER A 27 -10.46 -9.26 0.07
CA SER A 27 -10.95 -10.59 0.45
C SER A 27 -11.08 -10.81 1.96
N ARG A 28 -10.98 -9.75 2.77
CA ARG A 28 -10.89 -9.83 4.24
C ARG A 28 -11.91 -8.94 4.95
N ASN A 29 -12.09 -9.18 6.26
CA ASN A 29 -12.90 -8.29 7.09
C ASN A 29 -12.16 -6.95 7.26
N PHE A 30 -12.70 -5.91 6.60
CA PHE A 30 -12.10 -4.58 6.57
C PHE A 30 -11.91 -3.97 7.97
N ALA A 31 -12.93 -4.01 8.83
CA ALA A 31 -12.87 -3.42 10.17
C ALA A 31 -11.79 -4.09 11.03
N HIS A 32 -11.77 -5.43 11.06
CA HIS A 32 -10.77 -6.17 11.81
C HIS A 32 -9.34 -5.93 11.29
N GLU A 33 -9.13 -5.95 9.97
CA GLU A 33 -7.80 -5.77 9.40
C GLU A 33 -7.30 -4.33 9.56
N THR A 34 -8.16 -3.32 9.42
CA THR A 34 -7.75 -1.92 9.64
C THR A 34 -7.34 -1.67 11.09
N ASP A 35 -8.11 -2.18 12.07
CA ASP A 35 -7.74 -2.10 13.49
C ASP A 35 -6.37 -2.77 13.74
N ARG A 36 -6.17 -3.99 13.23
CA ARG A 36 -4.92 -4.74 13.39
C ARG A 36 -3.72 -4.03 12.76
N ILE A 37 -3.88 -3.52 11.53
CA ILE A 37 -2.81 -2.94 10.73
C ILE A 37 -2.41 -1.55 11.26
N TYR A 38 -3.37 -0.70 11.62
CA TYR A 38 -3.10 0.68 12.05
C TYR A 38 -2.56 0.79 13.48
N GLN A 39 -2.70 -0.26 14.31
CA GLN A 39 -2.01 -0.35 15.61
C GLN A 39 -0.47 -0.48 15.49
N LEU A 40 0.05 -0.76 14.30
CA LEU A 40 1.47 -1.04 14.06
C LEU A 40 2.32 0.21 13.73
N GLY A 41 1.83 1.42 14.00
CA GLY A 41 2.44 2.69 13.54
C GLY A 41 3.88 3.00 14.00
N ARG A 42 4.46 2.20 14.90
CA ARG A 42 5.87 2.33 15.35
C ARG A 42 6.89 1.63 14.43
N LEU A 43 6.42 0.83 13.48
CA LEU A 43 7.29 0.00 12.62
C LEU A 43 7.80 0.79 11.41
N THR A 44 8.97 0.41 10.89
CA THR A 44 9.45 0.95 9.60
C THR A 44 8.56 0.44 8.46
N PRO A 45 8.46 1.14 7.31
CA PRO A 45 7.50 0.80 6.26
C PRO A 45 7.54 -0.67 5.80
N ASN A 46 8.73 -1.24 5.56
CA ASN A 46 8.83 -2.65 5.17
C ASN A 46 8.47 -3.60 6.30
N HIS A 47 8.86 -3.33 7.54
CA HIS A 47 8.48 -4.18 8.68
C HIS A 47 6.96 -4.10 8.90
N TRP A 48 6.39 -2.90 8.78
CA TRP A 48 4.95 -2.68 8.84
C TRP A 48 4.20 -3.50 7.79
N MET A 49 4.63 -3.47 6.52
CA MET A 49 4.04 -4.28 5.46
C MET A 49 4.19 -5.79 5.70
N GLN A 50 5.34 -6.25 6.18
CA GLN A 50 5.53 -7.66 6.54
C GLN A 50 4.50 -8.12 7.60
N GLN A 51 4.20 -7.28 8.59
CA GLN A 51 3.19 -7.59 9.61
C GLN A 51 1.75 -7.37 9.11
N ALA A 52 1.54 -6.40 8.23
CA ALA A 52 0.22 -6.05 7.71
C ALA A 52 -0.28 -7.07 6.67
N VAL A 53 0.55 -7.40 5.67
CA VAL A 53 0.15 -8.19 4.50
C VAL A 53 1.00 -9.45 4.29
N GLY A 54 2.03 -9.67 5.11
CA GLY A 54 2.86 -10.89 5.05
C GLY A 54 3.99 -10.83 4.02
N SER A 55 4.28 -9.67 3.44
CA SER A 55 5.33 -9.47 2.44
C SER A 55 5.93 -8.06 2.52
N ASN A 56 7.06 -7.85 1.83
CA ASN A 56 7.66 -6.51 1.70
C ASN A 56 6.75 -5.62 0.83
N MET A 57 7.03 -4.32 0.80
CA MET A 57 6.42 -3.43 -0.20
C MET A 57 6.67 -3.98 -1.60
N ASP A 58 5.59 -4.12 -2.38
CA ASP A 58 5.63 -4.62 -3.75
C ASP A 58 4.77 -3.73 -4.67
N ILE A 59 5.31 -3.42 -5.83
CA ILE A 59 4.67 -2.61 -6.86
C ILE A 59 3.69 -3.41 -7.74
N GLN A 60 3.73 -4.75 -7.70
CA GLN A 60 2.89 -5.59 -8.55
C GLN A 60 1.38 -5.30 -8.44
N PRO A 61 0.78 -5.08 -7.25
CA PRO A 61 -0.64 -4.75 -7.13
C PRO A 61 -1.03 -3.49 -7.92
N MET A 62 -0.22 -2.44 -7.84
CA MET A 62 -0.43 -1.18 -8.58
C MET A 62 -0.33 -1.40 -10.10
N LEU A 63 0.65 -2.17 -10.55
CA LEU A 63 0.79 -2.48 -11.98
C LEU A 63 -0.37 -3.34 -12.50
N GLN A 64 -0.86 -4.27 -11.69
CA GLN A 64 -2.01 -5.11 -12.06
C GLN A 64 -3.28 -4.28 -12.13
N ALA A 65 -3.54 -3.41 -11.14
CA ALA A 65 -4.68 -2.49 -11.17
C ALA A 65 -4.66 -1.60 -12.42
N GLY A 66 -3.48 -1.06 -12.79
CA GLY A 66 -3.31 -0.30 -14.02
C GLY A 66 -3.62 -1.12 -15.28
N ARG A 67 -3.20 -2.39 -15.34
CA ARG A 67 -3.53 -3.29 -16.46
C ARG A 67 -5.03 -3.57 -16.56
N GLU A 68 -5.70 -3.82 -15.44
CA GLU A 68 -7.15 -4.05 -15.43
C GLU A 68 -7.93 -2.79 -15.85
N ALA A 69 -7.54 -1.62 -15.36
CA ALA A 69 -8.15 -0.36 -15.76
C ALA A 69 -8.07 -0.12 -17.27
N LEU A 70 -6.92 -0.40 -17.90
CA LEU A 70 -6.74 -0.25 -19.34
C LEU A 70 -7.67 -1.14 -20.18
N LYS A 71 -8.07 -2.32 -19.68
CA LYS A 71 -9.04 -3.20 -20.37
C LYS A 71 -10.45 -2.62 -20.46
N THR A 72 -10.77 -1.61 -19.66
CA THR A 72 -12.09 -0.98 -19.66
C THR A 72 -12.21 0.17 -20.66
N VAL A 73 -11.08 0.63 -21.20
CA VAL A 73 -10.98 1.79 -22.10
C VAL A 73 -10.68 1.36 -23.55
N LEU A 74 -10.19 0.14 -23.75
CA LEU A 74 -9.94 -0.50 -25.05
C LEU A 74 -11.06 -1.49 -25.39
#